data_AF-A0A838K433-F1
#
_entry.id   AF-A0A838K433-F1
#
_cell.length_a   1.000
_cell.length_b   1.000
_cell.length_c   1.000
_cell.angle_alpha   90.00
_cell.angle_beta   90.00
_cell.angle_gamma   90.00
#
_symmetry.space_group_name_H-M   'P 1'
#
loop_
_entity.id
_entity.type
_entity.pdbx_description
1 polymer ?
#
loop_
_entity_poly.entity_id
_entity_poly.type
_entity_poly.pdbx_seq_one_letter_code
_entity_poly.pdbx_strand_id
1 'polypeptide(L)'
;MVPEALAGPGTRGARLGPHGKRAARRAKGLEGALVDRDRHSIAALDPSDNRQISMWVAGPGALLVAKVHKIAERVDASDRVRDKDALDVLRLLRAIDTDGLAARLRSLVAHDVAGPVTTEAVGLVRQLFGTEQSDGVVMAVRAAGTSEDAATITGSMVALATDVTSALG
;
A
#
# COMPACT_ATOMS: atom_id res chain seq x y z
N MET A 1 2.45 -11.61 8.60
CA MET A 1 1.07 -11.55 8.06
C MET A 1 1.01 -12.46 6.84
N VAL A 2 -0.17 -12.84 6.37
CA VAL A 2 -0.36 -13.69 5.18
C VAL A 2 -1.45 -13.04 4.31
N PRO A 3 -1.29 -13.00 2.97
CA PRO A 3 -2.38 -12.57 2.08
C PRO A 3 -3.65 -13.36 2.36
N GLU A 4 -4.80 -12.70 2.32
CA GLU A 4 -6.08 -13.33 2.67
C GLU A 4 -6.40 -14.48 1.74
N ALA A 5 -6.12 -14.31 0.44
CA ALA A 5 -6.27 -15.34 -0.58
C ALA A 5 -5.47 -16.64 -0.28
N LEU A 6 -4.42 -16.56 0.56
CA LEU A 6 -3.54 -17.67 0.89
C LEU A 6 -3.61 -18.08 2.37
N ALA A 7 -4.48 -17.45 3.16
CA ALA A 7 -4.55 -17.67 4.60
C ALA A 7 -5.34 -18.92 5.01
N GLY A 8 -6.00 -19.60 4.07
CA GLY A 8 -6.93 -20.70 4.33
C GLY A 8 -8.21 -20.24 5.08
N PRO A 9 -9.07 -21.16 5.53
CA PRO A 9 -10.36 -20.81 6.12
C PRO A 9 -10.25 -20.10 7.48
N GLY A 10 -11.19 -19.19 7.77
CA GLY A 10 -11.34 -18.50 9.07
C GLY A 10 -11.39 -16.97 8.95
N THR A 11 -11.39 -16.28 10.10
CA THR A 11 -11.64 -14.82 10.16
C THR A 11 -10.43 -13.96 10.51
N ARG A 12 -9.47 -14.47 11.30
CA ARG A 12 -8.35 -13.63 11.82
C ARG A 12 -6.96 -14.22 11.61
N GLY A 13 -6.82 -15.52 11.85
CA GLY A 13 -5.53 -16.23 11.77
C GLY A 13 -5.34 -16.94 10.44
N ALA A 14 -4.11 -16.97 9.95
CA ALA A 14 -3.72 -17.80 8.80
C ALA A 14 -3.50 -19.26 9.24
N ARG A 15 -3.85 -20.23 8.39
CA ARG A 15 -3.65 -21.67 8.63
C ARG A 15 -2.28 -22.09 8.11
N LEU A 16 -1.31 -22.24 9.02
CA LEU A 16 0.09 -22.51 8.69
C LEU A 16 0.53 -23.93 9.12
N GLY A 17 -0.35 -24.92 8.92
CA GLY A 17 -0.08 -26.32 9.24
C GLY A 17 0.42 -26.53 10.69
N PRO A 18 1.64 -27.05 10.90
CA PRO A 18 2.19 -27.33 12.24
C PRO A 18 2.35 -26.09 13.11
N HIS A 19 2.43 -24.89 12.52
CA HIS A 19 2.52 -23.63 13.25
C HIS A 19 1.14 -23.11 13.74
N GLY A 20 0.06 -23.83 13.42
CA GLY A 20 -1.29 -23.53 13.88
C GLY A 20 -1.89 -22.24 13.30
N LYS A 21 -2.90 -21.68 13.99
CA LYS A 21 -3.67 -20.51 13.53
C LYS A 21 -3.31 -19.17 14.21
N ARG A 22 -2.30 -19.17 15.08
CA ARG A 22 -1.92 -17.99 15.90
C ARG A 22 -0.59 -17.37 15.47
N ALA A 23 0.20 -18.05 14.64
CA ALA A 23 1.52 -17.59 14.21
C ALA A 23 1.47 -16.36 13.29
N ALA A 24 0.41 -16.22 12.47
CA ALA A 24 0.24 -15.06 11.61
C ALA A 24 -1.23 -14.66 11.46
N ARG A 25 -1.45 -13.36 11.24
CA ARG A 25 -2.75 -12.81 10.85
C ARG A 25 -2.88 -12.75 9.34
N ARG A 26 -4.10 -12.96 8.85
CA ARG A 26 -4.46 -12.67 7.45
C ARG A 26 -4.61 -11.16 7.25
N ALA A 27 -4.32 -10.67 6.05
CA ALA A 27 -4.52 -9.28 5.69
C ALA A 27 -4.78 -9.15 4.19
N LYS A 28 -5.86 -8.46 3.85
CA LYS A 28 -6.23 -8.11 2.48
C LYS A 28 -5.30 -7.03 1.93
N GLY A 29 -5.02 -7.09 0.63
CA GLY A 29 -4.14 -6.16 -0.06
C GLY A 29 -2.66 -6.53 -0.02
N LEU A 30 -2.29 -7.65 0.63
CA LEU A 30 -0.91 -8.17 0.62
C LEU A 30 -0.63 -9.11 -0.56
N GLU A 31 -1.64 -9.49 -1.33
CA GLU A 31 -1.54 -10.42 -2.45
C GLU A 31 -0.52 -9.94 -3.48
N GLY A 32 -0.54 -8.64 -3.79
CA GLY A 32 0.38 -8.02 -4.75
C GLY A 32 1.85 -8.18 -4.36
N ALA A 33 2.18 -8.30 -3.07
CA ALA A 33 3.57 -8.44 -2.60
C ALA A 33 4.21 -9.78 -2.99
N LEU A 34 3.43 -10.74 -3.52
CA LEU A 34 3.94 -11.98 -4.09
C LEU A 34 4.25 -11.88 -5.58
N VAL A 35 3.76 -10.82 -6.24
CA VAL A 35 3.79 -10.63 -7.70
C VAL A 35 4.69 -9.45 -8.04
N ASP A 36 4.34 -8.25 -7.57
CA ASP A 36 5.15 -7.04 -7.70
C ASP A 36 6.13 -6.98 -6.53
N ARG A 37 7.34 -7.48 -6.76
CA ARG A 37 8.43 -7.53 -5.77
C ARG A 37 9.78 -7.65 -6.45
N ASP A 38 10.78 -7.10 -5.79
CA ASP A 38 12.17 -7.16 -6.24
C ASP A 38 13.06 -7.70 -5.11
N ARG A 39 14.23 -8.24 -5.47
CA ARG A 39 15.20 -8.73 -4.47
C ARG A 39 16.12 -7.59 -4.07
N HIS A 40 16.07 -7.19 -2.81
CA HIS A 40 16.91 -6.13 -2.27
C HIS A 40 17.98 -6.70 -1.33
N SER A 41 19.17 -6.11 -1.36
CA SER A 41 20.16 -6.29 -0.29
C SER A 41 19.96 -5.21 0.76
N ILE A 42 19.74 -5.61 2.00
CA ILE A 42 19.64 -4.71 3.14
C ILE A 42 20.95 -4.83 3.91
N ALA A 43 21.77 -3.77 3.84
CA ALA A 43 23.03 -3.67 4.56
C ALA A 43 22.83 -3.04 5.96
N ALA A 44 23.79 -3.28 6.85
CA ALA A 44 23.86 -2.57 8.12
C ALA A 44 23.98 -1.05 7.90
N LEU A 45 23.47 -0.27 8.86
CA LEU A 45 23.51 1.19 8.80
C LEU A 45 24.91 1.74 9.08
N ASP A 46 25.71 1.04 9.90
CA ASP A 46 27.09 1.40 10.18
C ASP A 46 27.97 1.09 8.96
N PRO A 47 28.69 2.06 8.37
CA PRO A 47 29.55 1.83 7.21
C PRO A 47 30.68 0.82 7.43
N SER A 48 31.05 0.56 8.69
CA SER A 48 32.07 -0.44 9.05
C SER A 48 31.51 -1.85 9.24
N ASP A 49 30.18 -1.99 9.29
CA ASP A 49 29.51 -3.26 9.44
C ASP A 49 29.13 -3.85 8.08
N ASN A 50 29.84 -4.91 7.69
CA ASN A 50 29.68 -5.55 6.38
C ASN A 50 28.50 -6.55 6.33
N ARG A 51 27.69 -6.65 7.40
CA ARG A 51 26.53 -7.55 7.40
C ARG A 51 25.49 -7.04 6.41
N GLN A 52 25.03 -7.95 5.56
CA GLN A 52 23.89 -7.72 4.67
C GLN A 52 23.04 -8.97 4.54
N ILE A 53 21.75 -8.77 4.29
CA ILE A 53 20.81 -9.85 3.99
C ILE A 53 20.05 -9.54 2.71
N SER A 54 19.86 -10.55 1.85
CA SER A 54 19.02 -10.41 0.67
C SER A 54 17.62 -10.92 0.93
N MET A 55 16.61 -10.12 0.62
CA MET A 55 15.20 -10.52 0.74
C MET A 55 14.34 -9.98 -0.38
N TRP A 56 13.19 -10.61 -0.59
CA TRP A 56 12.15 -10.06 -1.45
C TRP A 56 11.46 -8.90 -0.75
N VAL A 57 11.35 -7.76 -1.43
CA VAL A 57 10.66 -6.56 -0.96
C VAL A 57 9.53 -6.27 -1.92
N ALA A 58 8.36 -5.94 -1.39
CA ALA A 58 7.20 -5.58 -2.19
C ALA A 58 7.51 -4.34 -3.05
N GLY A 59 7.15 -4.41 -4.32
CA GLY A 59 7.26 -3.31 -5.25
C GLY A 59 6.23 -2.21 -4.98
N PRO A 60 6.36 -1.04 -5.64
CA PRO A 60 5.53 0.11 -5.32
C PRO A 60 4.03 -0.09 -5.59
N GLY A 61 3.66 -0.87 -6.61
CA GLY A 61 2.26 -1.18 -6.90
C GLY A 61 1.63 -2.03 -5.79
N ALA A 62 2.35 -3.07 -5.35
CA ALA A 62 1.95 -3.89 -4.21
C ALA A 62 1.84 -3.08 -2.91
N LEU A 63 2.80 -2.19 -2.65
CA LEU A 63 2.78 -1.32 -1.47
C LEU A 63 1.59 -0.37 -1.50
N LEU A 64 1.28 0.24 -2.65
CA LEU A 64 0.12 1.12 -2.80
C LEU A 64 -1.18 0.36 -2.51
N VAL A 65 -1.38 -0.80 -3.12
CA VAL A 65 -2.56 -1.67 -2.90
C VAL A 65 -2.71 -1.98 -1.41
N ALA A 66 -1.64 -2.42 -0.76
CA ALA A 66 -1.67 -2.76 0.67
C ALA A 66 -2.03 -1.55 1.55
N LYS A 67 -1.48 -0.38 1.26
CA LYS A 67 -1.71 0.86 2.03
C LYS A 67 -3.15 1.33 1.91
N VAL A 68 -3.69 1.35 0.70
CA VAL A 68 -5.05 1.81 0.40
C VAL A 68 -6.09 0.94 1.10
N HIS A 69 -5.96 -0.40 1.01
CA HIS A 69 -6.80 -1.32 1.78
C HIS A 69 -6.71 -1.05 3.28
N LYS A 70 -5.50 -0.79 3.78
CA LYS A 70 -5.30 -0.58 5.20
C LYS A 70 -5.95 0.72 5.71
N ILE A 71 -6.00 1.75 4.88
CA ILE A 71 -6.68 3.01 5.18
C ILE A 71 -8.18 2.78 5.16
N ALA A 72 -8.70 2.14 4.11
CA ALA A 72 -10.13 1.86 3.96
C ALA A 72 -10.71 1.05 5.14
N GLU A 73 -9.99 0.05 5.66
CA GLU A 73 -10.40 -0.71 6.87
C GLU A 73 -10.61 0.16 8.13
N ARG A 74 -10.06 1.38 8.15
CA ARG A 74 -10.00 2.23 9.34
C ARG A 74 -10.83 3.50 9.25
N VAL A 75 -11.21 3.95 8.05
CA VAL A 75 -12.03 5.16 7.90
C VAL A 75 -13.36 5.02 8.66
N ASP A 76 -13.93 3.82 8.69
CA ASP A 76 -15.18 3.53 9.43
C ASP A 76 -14.97 3.15 10.91
N ALA A 77 -13.72 3.01 11.36
CA ALA A 77 -13.41 2.61 12.73
C ALA A 77 -12.98 3.83 13.55
N SER A 78 -13.70 4.12 14.64
CA SER A 78 -13.43 5.23 15.57
C SER A 78 -12.10 5.16 16.32
N ASP A 79 -11.20 4.25 15.95
CA ASP A 79 -9.93 4.01 16.63
C ASP A 79 -8.75 4.44 15.73
N ARG A 80 -7.82 5.16 16.38
CA ARG A 80 -6.55 5.72 15.90
C ARG A 80 -6.20 5.43 14.43
N VAL A 81 -6.88 6.15 13.54
CA VAL A 81 -6.49 6.33 12.14
C VAL A 81 -5.01 6.71 12.12
N ARG A 82 -4.18 5.85 11.52
CA ARG A 82 -2.75 6.12 11.42
C ARG A 82 -2.52 6.94 10.16
N ASP A 83 -2.69 8.25 10.32
CA ASP A 83 -2.49 9.27 9.29
C ASP A 83 -1.23 9.00 8.43
N LYS A 84 -0.17 8.43 9.03
CA LYS A 84 1.07 8.07 8.33
C LYS A 84 0.90 7.16 7.12
N ASP A 85 -0.11 6.28 7.10
CA ASP A 85 -0.31 5.39 5.95
C ASP A 85 -0.72 6.20 4.70
N ALA A 86 -1.48 7.29 4.88
CA ALA A 86 -1.80 8.20 3.78
C ALA A 86 -0.57 9.01 3.33
N LEU A 87 0.31 9.41 4.25
CA LEU A 87 1.57 10.05 3.88
C LEU A 87 2.50 9.09 3.12
N ASP A 88 2.51 7.80 3.47
CA ASP A 88 3.25 6.79 2.71
C ASP A 88 2.70 6.64 1.28
N VAL A 89 1.37 6.75 1.08
CA VAL A 89 0.76 6.78 -0.26
C VAL A 89 1.26 7.99 -1.04
N LEU A 90 1.27 9.20 -0.46
CA LEU A 90 1.82 10.39 -1.12
C LEU A 90 3.27 10.18 -1.55
N ARG A 91 4.08 9.60 -0.66
CA ARG A 91 5.50 9.32 -0.94
C ARG A 91 5.67 8.34 -2.08
N LEU A 92 4.86 7.28 -2.15
CA LEU A 92 4.87 6.34 -3.26
C LEU A 92 4.48 7.02 -4.58
N LEU A 93 3.40 7.81 -4.58
CA LEU A 93 2.91 8.53 -5.75
C LEU A 93 3.93 9.56 -6.26
N ARG A 94 4.69 10.20 -5.37
CA ARG A 94 5.75 11.15 -5.75
C ARG A 94 7.05 10.48 -6.19
N ALA A 95 7.38 9.32 -5.62
CA ALA A 95 8.66 8.66 -5.86
C ALA A 95 8.69 7.85 -7.15
N ILE A 96 7.52 7.44 -7.65
CA ILE A 96 7.38 6.55 -8.80
C ILE A 96 6.62 7.29 -9.89
N ASP A 97 7.16 7.24 -11.11
CA ASP A 97 6.49 7.76 -12.30
C ASP A 97 5.09 7.14 -12.48
N THR A 98 4.11 7.98 -12.85
CA THR A 98 2.71 7.59 -13.00
C THR A 98 2.54 6.42 -13.97
N ASP A 99 3.20 6.42 -15.12
CA ASP A 99 3.08 5.36 -16.12
C ASP A 99 3.73 4.07 -15.61
N GLY A 100 4.86 4.19 -14.93
CA GLY A 100 5.54 3.08 -14.28
C GLY A 100 4.68 2.41 -13.20
N LEU A 101 4.00 3.22 -12.37
CA LEU A 101 3.09 2.73 -11.35
C LEU A 101 1.82 2.12 -11.96
N ALA A 102 1.24 2.76 -12.98
CA ALA A 102 0.08 2.25 -13.70
C ALA A 102 0.39 0.91 -14.40
N ALA A 103 1.58 0.74 -14.98
CA ALA A 103 2.01 -0.52 -15.58
C ALA A 103 2.07 -1.66 -14.55
N ARG A 104 2.62 -1.39 -13.35
CA ARG A 104 2.64 -2.37 -12.25
C ARG A 104 1.23 -2.72 -11.79
N LEU A 105 0.36 -1.73 -11.62
CA LEU A 105 -1.03 -1.95 -11.24
C LEU A 105 -1.81 -2.75 -12.31
N ARG A 106 -1.62 -2.49 -13.61
CA ARG A 106 -2.18 -3.32 -14.69
C ARG A 106 -1.73 -4.77 -14.60
N SER A 107 -0.44 -5.01 -14.36
CA SER A 107 0.09 -6.36 -14.18
C SER A 107 -0.54 -7.07 -12.98
N LEU A 108 -0.77 -6.34 -11.88
CA LEU A 108 -1.42 -6.88 -10.69
C LEU A 108 -2.91 -7.17 -10.93
N VAL A 109 -3.63 -6.28 -11.62
CA VAL A 109 -5.04 -6.48 -12.03
C VAL A 109 -5.20 -7.75 -12.87
N ALA A 110 -4.26 -8.02 -13.78
CA ALA A 110 -4.30 -9.19 -14.65
C ALA A 110 -3.92 -10.52 -13.96
N HIS A 111 -3.46 -10.49 -12.71
CA HIS A 111 -2.96 -11.68 -12.02
C HIS A 111 -4.06 -12.35 -11.18
N ASP A 112 -4.27 -13.66 -11.30
CA ASP A 112 -5.37 -14.39 -10.64
C ASP A 112 -5.49 -14.13 -9.12
N VAL A 113 -4.37 -14.16 -8.40
CA VAL A 113 -4.36 -13.97 -6.93
C VAL A 113 -4.47 -12.50 -6.52
N ALA A 114 -3.86 -11.58 -7.27
CA ALA A 114 -3.73 -10.17 -6.86
C ALA A 114 -4.78 -9.27 -7.53
N GLY A 115 -5.41 -9.72 -8.60
CA GLY A 115 -6.32 -8.98 -9.45
C GLY A 115 -7.51 -8.43 -8.68
N PRO A 116 -8.31 -9.28 -8.00
CA PRO A 116 -9.50 -8.83 -7.29
C PRO A 116 -9.22 -7.73 -6.27
N VAL A 117 -8.17 -7.90 -5.44
CA VAL A 117 -7.81 -6.89 -4.42
C VAL A 117 -7.20 -5.63 -5.04
N THR A 118 -6.54 -5.75 -6.19
CA THR A 118 -5.96 -4.59 -6.88
C THR A 118 -7.04 -3.76 -7.56
N THR A 119 -8.00 -4.38 -8.24
CA THR A 119 -9.15 -3.68 -8.84
C THR A 119 -9.92 -2.90 -7.79
N GLU A 120 -10.17 -3.51 -6.62
CA GLU A 120 -10.79 -2.81 -5.51
C GLU A 120 -9.93 -1.65 -4.99
N ALA A 121 -8.61 -1.86 -4.84
CA ALA A 121 -7.71 -0.81 -4.41
C ALA A 121 -7.71 0.40 -5.37
N VAL A 122 -7.79 0.18 -6.67
CA VAL A 122 -7.90 1.28 -7.65
C VAL A 122 -9.17 2.11 -7.42
N GLY A 123 -10.30 1.46 -7.13
CA GLY A 123 -11.53 2.16 -6.73
C GLY A 123 -11.37 2.93 -5.42
N LEU A 124 -10.73 2.33 -4.43
CA LEU A 124 -10.45 2.96 -3.14
C LEU A 124 -9.48 4.15 -3.26
N VAL A 125 -8.52 4.15 -4.20
CA VAL A 125 -7.67 5.32 -4.45
C VAL A 125 -8.51 6.52 -4.85
N ARG A 126 -9.45 6.34 -5.80
CA ARG A 126 -10.37 7.41 -6.23
C ARG A 126 -11.23 7.90 -5.05
N GLN A 127 -11.74 7.00 -4.23
CA GLN A 127 -12.57 7.34 -3.08
C GLN A 127 -11.81 8.09 -1.97
N LEU A 128 -10.60 7.63 -1.62
CA LEU A 128 -9.84 8.14 -0.48
C LEU A 128 -9.01 9.37 -0.81
N PHE A 129 -8.69 9.61 -2.08
CA PHE A 129 -7.75 10.65 -2.50
C PHE A 129 -8.23 11.52 -3.67
N GLY A 130 -9.47 11.34 -4.16
CA GLY A 130 -9.95 12.00 -5.37
C GLY A 130 -10.32 13.48 -5.22
N THR A 131 -10.48 13.99 -3.99
CA THR A 131 -10.80 15.39 -3.71
C THR A 131 -10.01 15.92 -2.53
N GLU A 132 -9.89 17.23 -2.41
CA GLU A 132 -9.18 17.88 -1.31
C GLU A 132 -9.76 17.53 0.07
N GLN A 133 -11.07 17.24 0.14
CA GLN A 133 -11.78 16.88 1.35
C GLN A 133 -11.83 15.37 1.60
N SER A 134 -11.25 14.55 0.72
CA SER A 134 -11.24 13.10 0.90
C SER A 134 -10.43 12.71 2.14
N ASP A 135 -10.89 11.71 2.89
CA ASP A 135 -10.30 11.35 4.19
C ASP A 135 -8.78 11.07 4.09
N GLY A 136 -8.35 10.38 3.04
CA GLY A 136 -6.94 10.09 2.80
C GLY A 136 -6.09 11.34 2.58
N VAL A 137 -6.65 12.39 1.97
CA VAL A 137 -5.95 13.68 1.78
C VAL A 137 -5.78 14.39 3.11
N VAL A 138 -6.87 14.51 3.89
CA VAL A 138 -6.85 15.12 5.23
C VAL A 138 -5.90 14.36 6.17
N MET A 139 -5.87 13.03 6.08
CA MET A 139 -4.89 12.20 6.80
C MET A 139 -3.45 12.51 6.39
N ALA A 140 -3.15 12.64 5.09
CA ALA A 140 -1.80 12.93 4.63
C ALA A 140 -1.29 14.28 5.14
N VAL A 141 -2.13 15.32 5.09
CA VAL A 141 -1.81 16.66 5.64
C VAL A 141 -1.52 16.59 7.14
N ARG A 142 -2.38 15.91 7.91
CA ARG A 142 -2.18 15.73 9.36
C ARG A 142 -0.87 14.99 9.67
N ALA A 143 -0.56 13.94 8.92
CA ALA A 143 0.66 13.16 9.09
C ALA A 143 1.94 13.92 8.78
N ALA A 144 1.91 14.83 7.82
CA ALA A 144 3.08 15.64 7.46
C ALA A 144 3.40 16.71 8.52
N GLY A 145 2.43 17.12 9.33
CA GLY A 145 2.61 18.17 10.33
C GLY A 145 3.09 19.47 9.68
N THR A 146 4.15 20.08 10.21
CA THR A 146 4.73 21.33 9.70
C THR A 146 5.90 21.12 8.73
N SER A 147 6.15 19.89 8.28
CA SER A 147 7.31 19.58 7.44
C SER A 147 7.16 20.06 5.99
N GLU A 148 5.92 20.27 5.54
CA GLU A 148 5.59 20.70 4.19
C GLU A 148 4.26 21.49 4.21
N ASP A 149 4.07 22.38 3.24
CA ASP A 149 2.85 23.17 3.09
C ASP A 149 1.62 22.29 2.79
N ALA A 150 0.52 22.55 3.49
CA ALA A 150 -0.70 21.76 3.41
C ALA A 150 -1.37 21.83 2.02
N ALA A 151 -1.35 23.00 1.38
CA ALA A 151 -1.94 23.15 0.04
C ALA A 151 -1.14 22.36 -1.00
N THR A 152 0.19 22.33 -0.86
CA THR A 152 1.08 21.53 -1.71
C THR A 152 0.82 20.03 -1.58
N ILE A 153 0.67 19.53 -0.35
CA ILE A 153 0.31 18.12 -0.09
C ILE A 153 -1.04 17.78 -0.70
N THR A 154 -2.06 18.59 -0.43
CA THR A 154 -3.43 18.40 -0.92
C THR A 154 -3.46 18.35 -2.45
N GLY A 155 -2.90 19.37 -3.11
CA GLY A 155 -2.85 19.45 -4.57
C GLY A 155 -2.07 18.30 -5.19
N SER A 156 -0.91 17.94 -4.61
CA SER A 156 -0.11 16.80 -5.09
C SER A 156 -0.84 15.48 -4.97
N MET A 157 -1.49 15.24 -3.82
CA MET A 157 -2.20 13.99 -3.57
C MET A 157 -3.35 13.81 -4.56
N VAL A 158 -4.20 14.82 -4.72
CA VAL A 158 -5.36 14.78 -5.62
C VAL A 158 -4.91 14.62 -7.07
N ALA A 159 -3.92 15.41 -7.51
CA ALA A 159 -3.39 15.33 -8.87
C ALA A 159 -2.81 13.94 -9.16
N LEU A 160 -1.87 13.46 -8.34
CA LEU A 160 -1.19 12.18 -8.60
C LEU A 160 -2.13 10.97 -8.47
N ALA A 161 -3.09 11.00 -7.54
CA ALA A 161 -4.10 9.95 -7.42
C ALA A 161 -5.04 9.94 -8.64
N THR A 162 -5.40 11.11 -9.17
CA THR A 162 -6.19 11.24 -10.40
C THR A 162 -5.41 10.75 -11.60
N ASP A 163 -4.14 11.13 -11.72
CA ASP A 163 -3.27 10.75 -12.83
C ASP A 163 -3.09 9.23 -12.88
N VAL A 164 -2.71 8.60 -11.76
CA VAL A 164 -2.47 7.15 -11.75
C VAL A 164 -3.75 6.35 -12.02
N THR A 165 -4.89 6.82 -11.52
CA THR A 165 -6.16 6.11 -11.76
C THR A 165 -6.73 6.38 -13.15
N SER A 166 -6.44 7.52 -13.77
CA SER A 166 -6.80 7.80 -15.16
C SER A 166 -5.92 7.03 -16.14
N ALA A 167 -4.63 6.87 -15.82
CA ALA A 167 -3.69 6.09 -16.62
C ALA A 167 -4.05 4.58 -16.70
N LEU A 168 -4.93 4.09 -15.83
CA LEU A 168 -5.40 2.70 -15.81
C LEU A 168 -6.61 2.43 -16.72
N GLY A 169 -7.34 3.47 -17.16
CA GLY A 169 -8.66 3.34 -17.79
C GLY A 169 -9.78 3.61 -16.81
#